data_AF-A0A2G9UT11-F1
#
_entry.id   AF-A0A2G9UT11-F1
#
_cell.length_a   1.000
_cell.length_b   1.000
_cell.length_c   1.000
_cell.angle_alpha   90.00
_cell.angle_beta   90.00
_cell.angle_gamma   90.00
#
_symmetry.space_group_name_H-M   'P 1'
#
loop_
_entity.id
_entity.type
_entity.pdbx_description
1 polymer ?
#
loop_
_entity_poly.entity_id
_entity_poly.type
_entity_poly.pdbx_seq_one_letter_code
_entity_poly.pdbx_strand_id
1 'polypeptide(L)'
;MKLSEIILINDVLQKHKKDGAPMKTVTETWDHLQIQVALYFNSELSGLPPELQPKKALRGFTQRLKGKQGRFRGNLSGKRVDFSGRTVISPDPNLRIDEVGVPVHIALTLTFPEVVNNYNIERMKKLIMTGSDNHPGANYVVDRVTGTKRLLK
;
A
#
# COMPACT_ATOMS: atom_id res chain seq x y z
N MET A 1 3.86 -7.28 18.49
CA MET A 1 3.29 -7.08 19.84
C MET A 1 2.20 -8.10 20.13
N LYS A 2 1.00 -8.03 19.53
CA LYS A 2 -0.08 -8.99 19.89
C LYS A 2 0.25 -10.47 19.66
N LEU A 3 0.86 -10.80 18.52
CA LEU A 3 1.34 -12.17 18.26
C LEU A 3 2.38 -12.64 19.28
N SER A 4 3.27 -11.74 19.73
CA SER A 4 4.28 -12.02 20.75
C SER A 4 3.64 -12.31 22.11
N GLU A 5 2.58 -11.57 22.47
CA GLU A 5 1.78 -11.84 23.68
C GLU A 5 1.07 -13.20 23.60
N ILE A 6 0.47 -13.53 22.44
CA ILE A 6 -0.18 -14.83 22.21
C ILE A 6 0.83 -15.97 22.38
N ILE A 7 2.03 -15.84 21.81
CA ILE A 7 3.10 -16.83 21.95
C ILE A 7 3.51 -16.99 23.41
N LEU A 8 3.73 -15.87 24.13
CA LEU A 8 4.12 -15.90 25.54
C LEU A 8 3.07 -16.61 26.41
N ILE A 9 1.79 -16.29 26.22
CA ILE A 9 0.70 -16.92 26.98
C ILE A 9 0.61 -18.42 26.65
N ASN A 10 0.81 -18.79 25.38
CA ASN A 10 0.84 -20.19 24.99
C ASN A 10 2.00 -20.95 25.64
N ASP A 11 3.19 -20.36 25.72
CA ASP A 11 4.35 -20.99 26.40
C ASP A 11 4.09 -21.15 27.91
N VAL A 12 3.47 -20.16 28.54
CA VAL A 12 3.06 -20.22 29.96
C VAL A 12 2.03 -21.33 30.19
N LEU A 13 1.02 -21.44 29.33
CA LEU A 13 0.01 -22.50 29.40
C LEU A 13 0.64 -23.89 29.28
N GLN A 14 1.61 -24.06 28.37
CA GLN A 14 2.33 -25.31 28.20
C GLN A 14 3.15 -25.68 29.45
N LYS A 15 3.79 -24.70 30.10
CA LYS A 15 4.49 -24.92 31.37
C LYS A 15 3.52 -25.34 32.48
N HIS A 16 2.41 -24.62 32.66
CA HIS A 16 1.39 -24.98 33.65
C HIS A 16 0.84 -26.40 33.47
N LYS A 17 0.70 -26.87 32.22
CA LYS A 17 0.31 -28.26 31.93
C LYS A 17 1.41 -29.27 32.28
N LYS A 18 2.68 -28.96 32.03
CA LYS A 18 3.82 -29.84 32.35
C LYS A 18 4.09 -29.94 33.86
N ASP A 19 3.99 -28.81 34.55
CA ASP A 19 4.30 -28.70 35.98
C ASP A 19 3.15 -29.20 36.88
N GLY A 20 2.03 -29.65 36.28
CA GLY A 20 0.88 -30.17 37.02
C GLY A 20 0.13 -29.08 37.80
N ALA A 21 0.06 -27.86 37.26
CA ALA A 21 -0.64 -26.76 37.91
C ALA A 21 -2.14 -27.08 38.14
N PRO A 22 -2.79 -26.47 39.15
CA PRO A 22 -4.21 -26.68 39.42
C PRO A 22 -5.07 -26.43 38.17
N MET A 23 -6.08 -27.29 37.95
CA MET A 23 -6.96 -27.22 36.78
C MET A 23 -7.58 -25.81 36.60
N LYS A 24 -7.90 -25.13 37.71
CA LYS A 24 -8.41 -23.76 37.70
C LYS A 24 -7.47 -22.78 36.97
N THR A 25 -6.18 -22.81 37.30
CA THR A 25 -5.17 -21.93 36.68
C THR A 25 -4.95 -22.26 35.20
N VAL A 26 -5.01 -23.53 34.84
CA VAL A 26 -4.91 -23.97 33.44
C VAL A 26 -6.10 -23.45 32.62
N THR A 27 -7.33 -23.57 33.15
CA THR A 27 -8.54 -23.06 32.51
C THR A 27 -8.52 -21.54 32.37
N GLU A 28 -8.11 -20.80 33.41
CA GLU A 28 -7.99 -19.33 33.35
C GLU A 28 -6.98 -18.88 32.28
N THR A 29 -5.83 -19.55 32.19
CA THR A 29 -4.80 -19.25 31.18
C THR A 29 -5.28 -19.61 29.77
N TRP A 30 -6.04 -20.70 29.63
CA TRP A 30 -6.67 -21.11 28.38
C TRP A 30 -7.67 -20.07 27.88
N ASP A 31 -8.58 -19.62 28.75
CA ASP A 31 -9.57 -18.59 28.43
C ASP A 31 -8.90 -17.28 28.05
N HIS A 32 -7.82 -16.92 28.76
CA HIS A 32 -7.04 -15.73 28.43
C HIS A 32 -6.41 -15.83 27.02
N LEU A 33 -5.81 -16.97 26.68
CA LEU A 33 -5.25 -17.20 25.35
C LEU A 33 -6.32 -17.10 24.26
N GLN A 34 -7.48 -17.71 24.49
CA GLN A 34 -8.60 -17.69 23.55
C GLN A 34 -9.07 -16.26 23.25
N ILE A 35 -9.17 -15.42 24.27
CA ILE A 35 -9.57 -14.01 24.11
C ILE A 35 -8.51 -13.22 23.32
N GLN A 36 -7.21 -13.43 23.60
CA GLN A 36 -6.16 -12.73 22.86
C GLN A 36 -6.16 -13.08 21.36
N VAL A 37 -6.39 -14.36 21.04
CA VAL A 37 -6.52 -14.82 19.64
C VAL A 37 -7.78 -14.23 19.01
N ALA A 38 -8.92 -14.25 19.70
CA ALA A 38 -10.17 -13.70 19.19
C ALA A 38 -10.06 -12.19 18.89
N LEU A 39 -9.49 -11.41 19.81
CA LEU A 39 -9.24 -9.97 19.65
C LEU A 39 -8.26 -9.64 18.52
N TYR A 40 -7.34 -10.55 18.22
CA TYR A 40 -6.42 -10.41 17.11
C TYR A 40 -7.13 -10.48 15.75
N PHE A 41 -8.13 -11.37 15.62
CA PHE A 41 -8.96 -11.46 14.42
C PHE A 41 -10.02 -10.34 14.37
N ASN A 42 -10.83 -10.22 15.41
CA ASN A 42 -11.88 -9.22 15.52
C ASN A 42 -11.77 -8.48 16.86
N SER A 43 -11.31 -7.24 16.80
CA SER A 43 -11.15 -6.41 18.00
C SER A 43 -12.46 -5.81 18.51
N GLU A 44 -13.54 -5.88 17.73
CA GLU A 44 -14.89 -5.41 18.09
C GLU A 44 -15.81 -6.58 18.45
N LEU A 45 -15.24 -7.65 19.01
CA LEU A 45 -16.05 -8.79 19.43
C LEU A 45 -16.93 -8.40 20.64
N SER A 46 -18.25 -8.48 20.45
CA SER A 46 -19.22 -8.27 21.51
C SER A 46 -19.22 -9.43 22.52
N GLY A 47 -19.53 -9.16 23.79
CA GLY A 47 -19.69 -10.19 24.82
C GLY A 47 -18.43 -10.46 25.68
N LEU A 48 -17.35 -9.69 25.48
CA LEU A 48 -16.20 -9.75 26.39
C LEU A 48 -16.47 -8.96 27.68
N PRO A 49 -16.15 -9.52 28.87
CA PRO A 49 -16.22 -8.80 30.13
C PRO A 49 -15.42 -7.49 30.07
N PRO A 50 -15.88 -6.39 30.69
CA PRO A 50 -15.21 -5.08 30.62
C PRO A 50 -13.73 -5.11 31.03
N GLU A 51 -13.37 -5.99 31.95
CA GLU A 51 -11.99 -6.18 32.45
C GLU A 51 -11.04 -6.76 31.39
N LEU A 52 -11.57 -7.56 30.47
CA LEU A 52 -10.84 -8.24 29.40
C LEU A 52 -10.90 -7.46 28.08
N GLN A 53 -11.67 -6.36 28.05
CA GLN A 53 -11.69 -5.47 26.91
C GLN A 53 -10.40 -4.64 26.84
N PRO A 54 -9.80 -4.49 25.65
CA PRO A 54 -8.61 -3.68 25.52
C PRO A 54 -8.93 -2.20 25.78
N LYS A 55 -8.17 -1.56 26.67
CA LYS A 55 -8.29 -0.12 27.00
C LYS A 55 -8.17 0.82 25.79
N LYS A 56 -7.53 0.35 24.71
CA LYS A 56 -7.40 1.08 23.45
C LYS A 56 -7.93 0.22 22.32
N ALA A 57 -8.76 0.81 21.45
CA ALA A 57 -9.29 0.14 20.27
C ALA A 57 -8.13 -0.39 19.39
N LEU A 58 -7.98 -1.72 19.36
CA LEU A 58 -7.04 -2.37 18.46
C LEU A 58 -7.65 -2.46 17.06
N ARG A 59 -6.79 -2.51 16.04
CA ARG A 59 -7.19 -2.88 14.68
C ARG A 59 -6.89 -4.35 14.44
N GLY A 60 -7.88 -5.20 14.72
CA GLY A 60 -7.87 -6.61 14.34
C GLY A 60 -7.84 -6.79 12.81
N PHE A 61 -7.67 -8.03 12.36
CA PHE A 61 -7.67 -8.34 10.93
C PHE A 61 -8.94 -7.88 10.21
N THR A 62 -10.09 -8.17 10.79
CA THR A 62 -11.39 -7.81 10.20
C THR A 62 -11.51 -6.31 10.00
N GLN A 63 -11.11 -5.50 10.99
CA GLN A 63 -11.11 -4.03 10.94
C GLN A 63 -10.14 -3.48 9.87
N ARG A 64 -9.06 -4.20 9.54
CA ARG A 64 -8.15 -3.80 8.45
C ARG A 64 -8.74 -4.10 7.07
N LEU A 65 -9.56 -5.14 6.96
CA LEU A 65 -10.18 -5.55 5.71
C LEU A 65 -11.45 -4.73 5.40
N LYS A 66 -12.32 -4.54 6.40
CA LYS A 66 -13.61 -3.85 6.28
C LYS A 66 -13.50 -2.33 6.40
N GLY A 67 -14.55 -1.64 5.97
CA GLY A 67 -14.72 -0.19 6.15
C GLY A 67 -14.21 0.66 4.98
N LYS A 68 -14.46 1.98 5.06
CA LYS A 68 -14.12 2.94 3.97
C LYS A 68 -12.61 2.99 3.69
N GLN A 69 -11.80 2.92 4.74
CA GLN A 69 -10.34 2.90 4.67
C GLN A 69 -9.76 1.47 4.80
N GLY A 70 -10.60 0.44 4.71
CA GLY A 70 -10.16 -0.95 4.74
C GLY A 70 -9.49 -1.38 3.44
N ARG A 71 -8.82 -2.53 3.44
CA ARG A 71 -8.07 -3.02 2.27
C ARG A 71 -8.95 -3.31 1.07
N PHE A 72 -10.15 -3.87 1.25
CA PHE A 72 -11.01 -4.17 0.11
C PHE A 72 -11.41 -2.90 -0.65
N ARG A 73 -11.94 -1.90 0.05
CA ARG A 73 -12.37 -0.66 -0.59
C ARG A 73 -11.21 0.28 -0.94
N GLY A 74 -10.25 0.44 -0.04
CA GLY A 74 -9.15 1.39 -0.18
C GLY A 74 -7.99 0.92 -1.06
N ASN A 75 -7.79 -0.39 -1.23
CA ASN A 75 -6.69 -0.91 -2.04
C ASN A 75 -7.14 -1.66 -3.30
N LEU A 76 -8.31 -2.31 -3.29
CA LEU A 76 -8.81 -3.02 -4.48
C LEU A 76 -9.75 -2.15 -5.31
N SER A 77 -10.74 -1.50 -4.69
CA SER A 77 -11.71 -0.67 -5.44
C SER A 77 -11.20 0.76 -5.73
N GLY A 78 -10.31 1.30 -4.90
CA GLY A 78 -9.85 2.69 -5.00
C GLY A 78 -8.36 2.83 -4.75
N LYS A 79 -7.53 2.22 -5.62
CA LYS A 79 -6.07 2.28 -5.48
C LYS A 79 -5.53 3.61 -6.02
N ARG A 80 -4.46 4.11 -5.41
CA ARG A 80 -3.64 5.17 -6.01
C ARG A 80 -2.95 4.63 -7.25
N VAL A 81 -2.91 5.45 -8.29
CA VAL A 81 -2.28 5.14 -9.57
C VAL A 81 -1.04 6.00 -9.75
N ASP A 82 -0.03 5.42 -10.38
CA ASP A 82 1.15 6.16 -10.82
C ASP A 82 0.86 6.82 -12.19
N PHE A 83 1.73 7.74 -12.62
CA PHE A 83 1.61 8.46 -13.90
C PHE A 83 0.33 9.30 -14.05
N SER A 84 -0.12 9.93 -12.97
CA SER A 84 -1.25 10.87 -12.97
C SER A 84 -0.84 12.27 -12.48
N GLY A 85 -1.38 13.32 -13.09
CA GLY A 85 -1.23 14.71 -12.63
C GLY A 85 -2.58 15.35 -12.29
N ARG A 86 -2.60 16.33 -11.38
CA ARG A 86 -3.80 17.11 -11.03
C ARG A 86 -3.43 18.59 -10.90
N THR A 87 -4.21 19.46 -11.53
CA THR A 87 -4.05 20.92 -11.44
C THR A 87 -5.42 21.63 -11.51
N VAL A 88 -5.44 22.94 -11.30
CA VAL A 88 -6.62 23.80 -11.44
C VAL A 88 -6.94 24.00 -12.92
N ILE A 89 -8.23 24.02 -13.27
CA ILE A 89 -8.71 24.27 -14.64
C ILE A 89 -8.89 25.76 -14.91
N SER A 90 -8.67 26.19 -16.15
CA SER A 90 -8.95 27.55 -16.62
C SER A 90 -9.51 27.49 -18.03
N PRO A 91 -10.46 28.39 -18.41
CA PRO A 91 -11.06 28.38 -19.74
C PRO A 91 -10.08 28.92 -20.79
N ASP A 92 -10.00 28.28 -21.96
CA ASP A 92 -9.27 28.76 -23.14
C ASP A 92 -10.14 28.54 -24.40
N PRO A 93 -10.60 29.61 -25.08
CA PRO A 93 -11.46 29.50 -26.26
C PRO A 93 -10.72 29.07 -27.53
N ASN A 94 -9.39 29.04 -27.53
CA ASN A 94 -8.60 28.67 -28.72
C ASN A 94 -8.37 27.16 -28.83
N LEU A 95 -8.68 26.39 -27.79
CA LEU A 95 -8.54 24.94 -27.78
C LEU A 95 -9.77 24.28 -28.41
N ARG A 96 -9.52 23.21 -29.17
CA ARG A 96 -10.59 22.37 -29.70
C ARG A 96 -11.24 21.53 -28.60
N ILE A 97 -12.43 21.02 -28.86
CA ILE A 97 -13.21 20.19 -27.90
C ILE A 97 -12.46 18.92 -27.50
N ASP A 98 -11.60 18.39 -28.38
CA ASP A 98 -10.78 17.19 -28.17
C ASP A 98 -9.40 17.48 -27.54
N GLU A 99 -9.08 18.74 -27.24
CA GLU A 99 -7.76 19.15 -26.74
C GLU A 99 -7.80 19.55 -25.25
N VAL A 100 -6.66 19.38 -24.58
CA VAL A 100 -6.46 19.82 -23.20
C VAL A 100 -5.09 20.46 -23.05
N GLY A 101 -5.04 21.68 -22.50
CA GLY A 101 -3.79 22.35 -22.18
C GLY A 101 -3.08 21.67 -21.01
N VAL A 102 -1.86 21.17 -21.24
CA VAL A 102 -1.03 20.56 -20.19
C VAL A 102 0.17 21.48 -19.88
N PRO A 103 0.36 21.91 -18.62
CA PRO A 103 1.53 22.69 -18.23
C PRO A 103 2.84 21.95 -18.50
N VAL A 104 3.86 22.68 -18.98
CA VAL A 104 5.20 22.13 -19.30
C VAL A 104 5.80 21.37 -18.11
N HIS A 105 5.65 21.89 -16.89
CA HIS A 105 6.15 21.21 -15.68
C HIS A 105 5.55 19.81 -15.48
N ILE A 106 4.25 19.64 -15.75
CA ILE A 106 3.57 18.35 -15.68
C ILE A 106 4.05 17.45 -16.82
N ALA A 107 4.21 17.99 -18.03
CA ALA A 107 4.69 17.26 -19.19
C ALA A 107 6.13 16.75 -19.05
N LEU A 108 7.00 17.46 -18.32
CA LEU A 108 8.36 16.98 -18.00
C LEU A 108 8.37 15.84 -16.98
N THR A 109 7.36 15.80 -16.10
CA THR A 109 7.28 14.78 -15.04
C THR A 109 6.60 13.50 -15.52
N LEU A 110 5.51 13.62 -16.28
CA LEU A 110 4.76 12.49 -16.82
C LEU A 110 5.52 11.91 -18.02
N THR A 111 5.78 10.60 -17.99
CA THR A 111 6.50 9.90 -19.04
C THR A 111 5.65 8.80 -19.65
N PHE A 112 5.87 8.53 -20.93
CA PHE A 112 5.25 7.42 -21.65
C PHE A 112 6.35 6.48 -22.17
N PRO A 113 6.28 5.16 -21.87
CA PRO A 113 7.24 4.21 -22.38
C PRO A 113 6.96 3.91 -23.86
N GLU A 114 7.84 4.38 -24.75
CA GLU A 114 7.78 4.03 -26.18
C GLU A 114 8.90 3.05 -26.54
N VAL A 115 8.56 1.98 -27.26
CA VAL A 115 9.53 0.98 -27.73
C VAL A 115 10.26 1.53 -28.96
N VAL A 116 11.59 1.42 -28.96
CA VAL A 116 12.42 1.88 -30.08
C VAL A 116 12.32 0.91 -31.26
N ASN A 117 11.95 1.47 -32.41
CA ASN A 117 11.75 0.80 -33.68
C ASN A 117 12.51 1.56 -34.78
N ASN A 118 12.69 0.96 -35.97
CA ASN A 118 13.42 1.60 -37.07
C ASN A 118 12.81 2.95 -37.52
N TYR A 119 11.49 3.13 -37.35
CA TYR A 119 10.80 4.36 -37.74
C TYR A 119 10.95 5.51 -36.75
N ASN A 120 11.08 5.23 -35.44
CA ASN A 120 11.14 6.26 -34.40
C ASN A 120 12.55 6.48 -33.84
N ILE A 121 13.54 5.69 -34.27
CA ILE A 121 14.91 5.72 -33.72
C ILE A 121 15.56 7.10 -33.78
N GLU A 122 15.39 7.82 -34.89
CA GLU A 122 15.95 9.17 -35.04
C GLU A 122 15.28 10.16 -34.10
N ARG A 123 13.95 10.08 -33.97
CA ARG A 123 13.17 10.91 -33.04
C ARG A 123 13.57 10.64 -31.60
N MET A 124 13.69 9.37 -31.22
CA MET A 124 14.09 8.96 -29.86
C MET A 124 15.49 9.43 -29.51
N LYS A 125 16.44 9.31 -30.44
CA LYS A 125 17.81 9.84 -30.23
C LYS A 125 17.79 11.34 -29.94
N LYS A 126 16.98 12.13 -30.67
CA LYS A 126 16.85 13.58 -30.44
C LYS A 126 16.30 13.87 -29.04
N LEU A 127 15.23 13.18 -28.62
CA LEU A 127 14.64 13.36 -27.28
C LEU A 127 15.62 13.02 -26.16
N ILE A 128 16.42 11.97 -26.34
CA ILE A 128 17.47 11.58 -25.40
C ILE A 128 18.58 12.64 -25.32
N MET A 129 18.99 13.22 -26.46
CA MET A 129 20.00 14.28 -26.50
C MET A 129 19.52 15.57 -25.82
N THR A 130 18.23 15.90 -25.93
CA THR A 130 17.64 17.08 -25.27
C THR A 130 17.62 16.94 -23.73
N GLY A 131 17.58 15.71 -23.20
CA GLY A 131 17.61 15.44 -21.75
C GLY A 131 16.26 15.55 -21.06
N SER A 132 16.26 15.59 -19.71
CA SER A 132 15.06 15.58 -18.88
C SER A 132 14.47 16.96 -18.58
N ASP A 133 15.28 18.02 -18.70
CA ASP A 133 14.92 19.35 -18.17
C ASP A 133 14.17 20.22 -19.19
N ASN A 134 14.35 19.93 -20.48
CA ASN A 134 13.76 20.68 -21.58
C ASN A 134 12.71 19.85 -22.33
N HIS A 135 11.56 20.47 -22.61
CA HIS A 135 10.51 19.86 -23.42
C HIS A 135 10.70 20.25 -24.90
N PRO A 136 10.63 19.31 -25.87
CA PRO A 136 10.40 17.88 -25.72
C PRO A 136 11.69 17.08 -25.43
N GLY A 137 11.64 16.21 -24.42
CA GLY A 137 12.79 15.45 -23.93
C GLY A 137 12.42 14.07 -23.38
N ALA A 138 13.38 13.39 -22.75
CA ALA A 138 13.20 12.07 -22.18
C ALA A 138 13.91 11.95 -20.81
N ASN A 139 13.31 11.20 -19.88
CA ASN A 139 13.82 11.11 -18.51
C ASN A 139 14.69 9.88 -18.25
N TYR A 140 14.43 8.78 -18.95
CA TYR A 140 15.17 7.54 -18.77
C TYR A 140 15.14 6.65 -20.01
N VAL A 141 16.16 5.82 -20.15
CA VAL A 141 16.27 4.76 -21.15
C VAL A 141 16.28 3.43 -20.41
N VAL A 142 15.48 2.48 -20.88
CA VAL A 142 15.48 1.11 -20.36
C VAL A 142 16.09 0.20 -21.41
N ASP A 143 17.14 -0.50 -21.04
CA ASP A 143 17.71 -1.54 -21.90
C ASP A 143 16.77 -2.75 -21.95
N ARG A 144 16.44 -3.20 -23.16
CA ARG A 144 15.51 -4.31 -23.41
C ARG A 144 16.04 -5.64 -22.89
N VAL A 145 17.35 -5.86 -22.93
CA VAL A 145 17.95 -7.15 -22.55
C VAL A 145 18.16 -7.24 -21.05
N THR A 146 18.75 -6.18 -20.45
CA THR A 146 19.08 -6.19 -19.03
C THR A 146 17.97 -5.66 -18.12
N GLY A 147 16.97 -4.95 -18.68
CA GLY A 147 15.97 -4.24 -17.90
C GLY A 147 16.53 -3.04 -17.12
N THR A 148 17.81 -2.69 -17.33
CA THR A 148 18.49 -1.63 -16.59
C THR A 148 17.91 -0.27 -16.98
N LYS A 149 17.38 0.45 -15.99
CA LYS A 149 16.89 1.82 -16.15
C LYS A 149 18.04 2.80 -15.94
N ARG A 150 18.39 3.54 -16.99
CA ARG A 150 19.38 4.63 -16.94
C ARG A 150 18.65 5.96 -16.98
N LEU A 151 18.84 6.79 -15.96
CA LEU A 151 18.29 8.15 -15.91
C LEU A 151 19.15 9.08 -16.76
N LEU A 152 18.49 9.93 -17.54
CA LEU A 152 19.13 10.99 -18.29
C LEU A 152 19.11 12.21 -17.37
N LYS A 153 20.27 12.57 -16.84
CA LYS A 153 20.53 13.81 -16.09
C LYS A 153 21.69 14.53 -16.76
#